data_AF-A0A2V6K0C3-F1
#
_entry.id   AF-A0A2V6K0C3-F1
#
_cell.length_a   1.000
_cell.length_b   1.000
_cell.length_c   1.000
_cell.angle_alpha   90.00
_cell.angle_beta   90.00
_cell.angle_gamma   90.00
#
_symmetry.space_group_name_H-M   'P 1'
#
loop_
_entity.id
_entity.type
_entity.pdbx_description
1 polymer ?
#
loop_
_entity_poly.entity_id
_entity_poly.type
_entity_poly.pdbx_seq_one_letter_code
_entity_poly.pdbx_strand_id
1 'polypeptide(L)'
;MNKLLLLLSMIAVDYGCNSSSMLIAQTQSEAKASPSATASAAAEDENKPQVLKTSPSGKFRVVENGEELWIVTAADENQRTKMHSAELVIPEEFRFSPDEKWLYVELHHGSCMSGADLYRKSNSKAAGPNEVGPFQPIEPALEYGAWAEALKQRLFTENFADEGLCAMVRFGGWSDDSGRLLLIMRGGESRRETVGRYLYYNTRTSGFELTPYLRKVNAASAKSHEIDVLACAEPVDPLPDEATLKQRYAAVDKKLNENYQKMIAKAEKEEKETVATLRRFQRQWLKARDAGLKIYLAAFSPAEKERKRLQFLIDVSRTEAEADEEAAARQ
;
A
#
# COMPACT_ATOMS: atom_id res chain seq x y z
N MET A 1 -10.52 44.84 -16.60
CA MET A 1 -11.67 44.06 -17.14
C MET A 1 -11.29 43.50 -18.50
N ASN A 2 -11.44 42.18 -18.66
CA ASN A 2 -11.71 41.41 -19.90
C ASN A 2 -10.85 41.64 -21.15
N LYS A 3 -10.07 40.62 -21.54
CA LYS A 3 -10.32 39.61 -22.62
C LYS A 3 -9.75 40.08 -23.97
N LEU A 4 -8.69 39.45 -24.49
CA LEU A 4 -8.65 38.19 -25.26
C LEU A 4 -8.81 38.44 -26.78
N LEU A 5 -7.73 38.23 -27.55
CA LEU A 5 -7.71 37.77 -28.95
C LEU A 5 -6.24 37.47 -29.34
N LEU A 6 -5.77 36.21 -29.32
CA LEU A 6 -5.84 35.16 -30.36
C LEU A 6 -5.12 35.50 -31.68
N LEU A 7 -3.99 34.82 -31.93
CA LEU A 7 -3.56 34.15 -33.19
C LEU A 7 -2.12 33.62 -32.97
N LEU A 8 -1.94 32.33 -32.69
CA LEU A 8 -1.63 31.25 -33.65
C LEU A 8 -0.33 31.46 -34.45
N SER A 9 0.71 30.71 -34.08
CA SER A 9 1.59 30.08 -35.07
C SER A 9 1.95 28.68 -34.58
N MET A 10 1.70 27.71 -35.46
CA MET A 10 2.00 26.30 -35.30
C MET A 10 3.52 26.08 -35.33
N ILE A 11 4.02 25.18 -34.47
CA ILE A 11 5.09 24.27 -34.85
C ILE A 11 4.66 22.86 -34.43
N ALA A 12 4.37 22.05 -35.44
CA ALA A 12 4.23 20.62 -35.32
C ALA A 12 5.61 20.02 -35.03
N VAL A 13 5.70 19.18 -34.01
CA VAL A 13 6.68 18.09 -33.95
C VAL A 13 5.93 16.86 -33.47
N ASP A 14 5.57 16.02 -34.44
CA ASP A 14 5.28 14.62 -34.24
C ASP A 14 6.56 13.90 -33.81
N TYR A 15 6.54 13.30 -32.62
CA TYR A 15 7.25 12.04 -32.37
C TYR A 15 6.39 11.22 -31.40
N GLY A 16 5.73 10.21 -31.98
CA GLY A 16 4.82 9.32 -31.29
C GLY A 16 5.54 8.40 -30.30
N CYS A 17 5.02 8.39 -29.07
CA CYS A 17 4.87 7.19 -28.26
C CYS A 17 3.66 7.45 -27.33
N ASN A 18 2.46 7.47 -27.93
CA ASN A 18 1.20 7.52 -27.20
C ASN A 18 0.97 6.16 -26.52
N SER A 19 1.34 6.04 -25.25
CA SER A 19 0.65 5.13 -24.33
C SER A 19 -0.33 5.94 -23.52
N SER A 20 -1.34 6.49 -24.21
CA SER A 20 -2.53 7.04 -23.58
C SER A 20 -3.28 5.85 -22.98
N SER A 21 -3.32 5.77 -21.65
CA SER A 21 -4.24 4.91 -20.93
C SER A 21 -5.66 5.29 -21.37
N MET A 22 -6.29 4.45 -22.21
CA MET A 22 -7.69 4.61 -22.60
C MET A 22 -8.55 3.86 -21.59
N LEU A 23 -8.95 4.56 -20.53
CA LEU A 23 -10.06 4.14 -19.67
C LEU A 23 -11.38 4.49 -20.38
N ILE A 24 -12.22 3.47 -20.57
CA ILE A 24 -13.39 3.51 -21.45
C ILE A 24 -14.52 4.38 -20.87
N ALA A 25 -15.07 5.23 -21.73
CA ALA A 25 -16.33 5.94 -21.54
C ALA A 25 -17.45 5.29 -22.37
N GLN A 26 -18.59 5.01 -21.71
CA GLN A 26 -19.92 4.65 -22.26
C GLN A 26 -19.98 3.26 -22.95
N THR A 27 -21.05 2.45 -22.88
CA THR A 27 -22.52 2.68 -22.93
C THR A 27 -23.31 1.56 -22.22
N GLN A 28 -24.54 1.88 -21.79
CA GLN A 28 -25.79 1.08 -21.65
C GLN A 28 -25.79 -0.36 -22.21
N SER A 29 -26.62 -1.33 -21.82
CA SER A 29 -27.70 -1.58 -20.85
C SER A 29 -28.30 -2.93 -21.29
N GLU A 30 -28.64 -3.83 -20.37
CA GLU A 30 -29.93 -4.57 -20.29
C GLU A 30 -29.82 -5.94 -19.61
N ALA A 31 -30.94 -6.29 -18.99
CA ALA A 31 -31.16 -7.21 -17.89
C ALA A 31 -31.23 -8.71 -18.25
N LYS A 32 -31.04 -9.60 -17.27
CA LYS A 32 -32.13 -10.41 -16.66
C LYS A 32 -31.67 -11.53 -15.70
N ALA A 33 -32.48 -11.67 -14.64
CA ALA A 33 -32.96 -12.88 -13.98
C ALA A 33 -32.05 -13.74 -13.07
N SER A 34 -32.42 -13.74 -11.79
CA SER A 34 -32.41 -14.88 -10.85
C SER A 34 -33.56 -15.87 -11.20
N PRO A 35 -33.70 -17.10 -10.65
CA PRO A 35 -33.44 -17.45 -9.24
C PRO A 35 -32.95 -18.90 -8.92
N SER A 36 -32.67 -19.10 -7.61
CA SER A 36 -33.13 -20.23 -6.77
C SER A 36 -32.12 -21.29 -6.29
N ALA A 37 -32.04 -21.38 -4.94
CA ALA A 37 -31.86 -22.51 -4.01
C ALA A 37 -30.97 -23.71 -4.41
N THR A 38 -30.16 -24.31 -3.52
CA THR A 38 -30.61 -25.02 -2.31
C THR A 38 -29.38 -25.41 -1.44
N ALA A 39 -29.65 -25.64 -0.16
CA ALA A 39 -28.76 -25.84 0.97
C ALA A 39 -27.91 -27.13 1.02
N SER A 40 -26.95 -27.08 1.96
CA SER A 40 -26.59 -28.12 2.95
C SER A 40 -25.22 -28.79 2.79
N ALA A 41 -24.30 -28.43 3.69
CA ALA A 41 -23.47 -29.36 4.48
C ALA A 41 -22.70 -28.55 5.52
N ALA A 42 -23.35 -28.20 6.64
CA ALA A 42 -22.69 -27.63 7.81
C ALA A 42 -22.70 -28.70 8.91
N ALA A 43 -21.54 -29.33 9.14
CA ALA A 43 -21.13 -29.94 10.40
C ALA A 43 -19.77 -30.65 10.21
N GLU A 44 -18.66 -29.89 10.28
CA GLU A 44 -17.33 -30.40 10.71
C GLU A 44 -16.20 -29.34 10.83
N ASP A 45 -16.50 -28.02 10.83
CA ASP A 45 -15.44 -26.99 10.68
C ASP A 45 -15.28 -25.98 11.82
N GLU A 46 -15.82 -26.24 13.01
CA GLU A 46 -15.84 -25.26 14.12
C GLU A 46 -14.48 -25.03 14.83
N ASN A 47 -13.37 -25.61 14.37
CA ASN A 47 -12.08 -25.44 15.04
C ASN A 47 -10.86 -25.34 14.11
N LYS A 48 -11.06 -25.06 12.82
CA LYS A 48 -9.94 -24.77 11.92
C LYS A 48 -9.53 -23.30 12.04
N PRO A 49 -8.22 -23.00 12.20
CA PRO A 49 -7.74 -21.63 12.18
C PRO A 49 -8.19 -20.90 10.91
N GLN A 50 -8.71 -19.68 11.05
CA GLN A 50 -9.10 -18.86 9.93
C GLN A 50 -7.85 -18.27 9.27
N VAL A 51 -7.69 -18.47 7.96
CA VAL A 51 -6.58 -17.87 7.21
C VAL A 51 -6.93 -16.43 6.84
N LEU A 52 -6.22 -15.46 7.41
CA LEU A 52 -6.41 -14.03 7.14
C LEU A 52 -5.59 -13.54 5.94
N LYS A 53 -4.38 -14.07 5.76
CA LYS A 53 -3.48 -13.72 4.64
C LYS A 53 -2.63 -14.91 4.23
N THR A 54 -2.41 -15.04 2.92
CA THR A 54 -1.41 -15.96 2.36
C THR A 54 -0.33 -15.17 1.63
N SER A 55 0.94 -15.52 1.88
CA SER A 55 2.09 -14.94 1.17
C SER A 55 2.04 -15.22 -0.34
N PRO A 56 2.70 -14.40 -1.18
CA PRO A 56 2.65 -14.54 -2.65
C PRO A 56 2.96 -15.93 -3.19
N SER A 57 3.90 -16.66 -2.58
CA SER A 57 4.30 -18.02 -2.96
C SER A 57 3.53 -19.11 -2.21
N GLY A 58 2.69 -18.74 -1.24
CA GLY A 58 1.91 -19.66 -0.42
C GLY A 58 2.68 -20.34 0.71
N LYS A 59 3.95 -19.98 0.94
CA LYS A 59 4.81 -20.61 1.98
C LYS A 59 4.43 -20.24 3.39
N PHE A 60 3.92 -19.03 3.58
CA PHE A 60 3.51 -18.49 4.88
C PHE A 60 2.06 -18.06 4.85
N ARG A 61 1.41 -18.17 6.01
CA ARG A 61 0.05 -17.69 6.25
C ARG A 61 0.00 -16.91 7.56
N VAL A 62 -0.89 -15.94 7.62
CA VAL A 62 -1.37 -15.36 8.87
C VAL A 62 -2.68 -16.03 9.18
N VAL A 63 -2.77 -16.62 10.38
CA VAL A 63 -3.96 -17.34 10.84
C VAL A 63 -4.44 -16.79 12.16
N GLU A 64 -5.75 -16.76 12.32
CA GLU A 64 -6.44 -16.51 13.56
C GLU A 64 -6.90 -17.84 14.16
N ASN A 65 -6.53 -18.09 15.41
CA ASN A 65 -6.91 -19.30 16.13
C ASN A 65 -7.40 -18.91 17.53
N GLY A 66 -8.72 -18.88 17.69
CA GLY A 66 -9.36 -18.25 18.85
C GLY A 66 -9.05 -16.75 18.88
N GLU A 67 -8.61 -16.25 20.02
CA GLU A 67 -8.25 -14.85 20.24
C GLU A 67 -6.77 -14.54 19.90
N GLU A 68 -6.07 -15.45 19.21
CA GLU A 68 -4.63 -15.34 19.01
C GLU A 68 -4.27 -15.35 17.52
N LEU A 69 -3.37 -14.45 17.15
CA LEU A 69 -2.89 -14.31 15.78
C LEU A 69 -1.49 -14.88 15.63
N TRP A 70 -1.30 -15.66 14.57
CA TRP A 70 -0.07 -16.42 14.32
C TRP A 70 0.41 -16.26 12.89
N ILE A 71 1.72 -16.14 12.72
CA ILE A 71 2.39 -16.34 11.43
C ILE A 71 2.84 -17.79 11.38
N VAL A 72 2.34 -18.58 10.43
CA VAL A 72 2.62 -20.01 10.32
C VAL A 72 3.29 -20.35 8.99
N THR A 73 4.05 -21.45 8.96
CA THR A 73 4.47 -22.05 7.69
C THR A 73 3.35 -22.94 7.14
N ALA A 74 3.12 -22.90 5.83
CA ALA A 74 2.09 -23.74 5.19
C ALA A 74 2.46 -25.23 5.16
N ALA A 75 3.74 -25.57 5.34
CA ALA A 75 4.22 -26.96 5.39
C ALA A 75 4.04 -27.58 6.78
N ASP A 76 4.12 -26.77 7.84
CA ASP A 76 3.99 -27.19 9.24
C ASP A 76 3.47 -26.03 10.09
N GLU A 77 2.20 -26.06 10.47
CA GLU A 77 1.55 -25.00 11.24
C GLU A 77 2.03 -24.92 12.70
N ASN A 78 2.77 -25.93 13.18
CA ASN A 78 3.42 -25.85 14.49
C ASN A 78 4.64 -24.92 14.47
N GLN A 79 5.21 -24.67 13.29
CA GLN A 79 6.22 -23.62 13.11
C GLN A 79 5.51 -22.28 13.00
N ARG A 80 5.31 -21.66 14.16
CA ARG A 80 4.50 -20.46 14.29
C ARG A 80 5.12 -19.38 15.15
N THR A 81 4.93 -18.14 14.74
CA THR A 81 5.30 -16.93 15.49
C THR A 81 4.02 -16.31 16.03
N LYS A 82 3.94 -16.15 17.35
CA LYS A 82 2.85 -15.41 17.97
C LYS A 82 2.99 -13.92 17.64
N MET A 83 1.91 -13.30 17.17
CA MET A 83 1.89 -11.87 16.84
C MET A 83 1.32 -11.08 18.00
N HIS A 84 -0.01 -11.16 18.16
CA HIS A 84 -0.81 -10.42 19.13
C HIS A 84 -2.01 -11.26 19.55
N SER A 85 -2.62 -10.86 20.66
CA SER A 85 -4.00 -11.24 20.94
C SER A 85 -4.95 -10.31 20.19
N ALA A 86 -5.94 -10.88 19.51
CA ALA A 86 -6.99 -10.19 18.77
C ALA A 86 -7.85 -9.30 19.67
N GLU A 87 -7.89 -9.54 20.98
CA GLU A 87 -8.63 -8.71 21.94
C GLU A 87 -7.96 -7.37 22.22
N LEU A 88 -6.61 -7.33 22.18
CA LEU A 88 -5.82 -6.17 22.59
C LEU A 88 -5.50 -5.23 21.44
N VAL A 89 -5.34 -5.77 20.23
CA VAL A 89 -4.98 -5.02 19.04
C VAL A 89 -5.72 -5.62 17.85
N ILE A 90 -6.33 -4.77 17.03
CA ILE A 90 -7.05 -5.19 15.83
C ILE A 90 -6.12 -4.96 14.63
N PRO A 91 -5.50 -6.01 14.06
CA PRO A 91 -4.74 -5.84 12.83
C PRO A 91 -5.69 -5.59 11.67
N GLU A 92 -5.41 -4.57 10.88
CA GLU A 92 -6.22 -4.24 9.70
C GLU A 92 -5.65 -4.89 8.44
N GLU A 93 -4.33 -4.88 8.27
CA GLU A 93 -3.67 -5.28 7.02
C GLU A 93 -2.40 -6.08 7.25
N PHE A 94 -2.15 -7.05 6.35
CA PHE A 94 -0.96 -7.90 6.34
C PHE A 94 -0.28 -7.82 4.99
N ARG A 95 0.96 -7.32 4.95
CA ARG A 95 1.72 -7.08 3.71
C ARG A 95 3.05 -7.80 3.73
N PHE A 96 3.13 -8.94 3.06
CA PHE A 96 4.40 -9.62 2.82
C PHE A 96 5.24 -8.83 1.82
N SER A 97 6.52 -8.68 2.11
CA SER A 97 7.52 -8.22 1.13
C SER A 97 7.60 -9.17 -0.08
N PRO A 98 8.00 -8.67 -1.27
CA PRO A 98 8.13 -9.49 -2.48
C PRO A 98 9.00 -10.75 -2.32
N ASP A 99 10.07 -10.68 -1.53
CA ASP A 99 10.95 -11.83 -1.26
C ASP A 99 10.51 -12.69 -0.06
N GLU A 100 9.40 -12.31 0.58
CA GLU A 100 8.77 -12.96 1.73
C GLU A 100 9.68 -13.08 2.96
N LYS A 101 10.72 -12.25 3.05
CA LYS A 101 11.57 -12.18 4.25
C LYS A 101 11.04 -11.19 5.30
N TRP A 102 10.02 -10.42 4.96
CA TRP A 102 9.39 -9.45 5.85
C TRP A 102 7.88 -9.50 5.75
N LEU A 103 7.22 -9.24 6.87
CA LEU A 103 5.78 -9.06 6.99
C LEU A 103 5.51 -7.77 7.75
N TYR A 104 4.87 -6.81 7.08
CA TYR A 104 4.32 -5.62 7.71
C TYR A 104 2.88 -5.88 8.15
N VAL A 105 2.52 -5.32 9.31
CA VAL A 105 1.21 -5.46 9.93
C VAL A 105 0.71 -4.09 10.34
N GLU A 106 -0.42 -3.65 9.78
CA GLU A 106 -1.08 -2.41 10.21
C GLU A 106 -1.99 -2.70 11.41
N LEU A 107 -1.91 -1.88 12.45
CA LEU A 107 -2.63 -2.06 13.71
C LEU A 107 -3.60 -0.91 13.92
N HIS A 108 -4.83 -1.21 14.32
CA HIS A 108 -5.79 -0.22 14.79
C HIS A 108 -5.77 -0.11 16.30
N HIS A 109 -5.51 1.09 16.83
CA HIS A 109 -5.49 1.35 18.27
C HIS A 109 -6.75 2.08 18.78
N GLY A 110 -7.71 2.36 17.91
CA GLY A 110 -8.91 3.14 18.20
C GLY A 110 -8.85 4.54 17.60
N SER A 111 -9.97 5.27 17.65
CA SER A 111 -10.16 6.67 17.21
C SER A 111 -8.94 7.38 16.59
N CYS A 112 -8.84 7.37 15.26
CA CYS A 112 -7.78 8.02 14.46
C CYS A 112 -6.32 7.66 14.82
N MET A 113 -6.09 6.60 15.59
CA MET A 113 -4.78 6.05 15.93
C MET A 113 -4.55 4.72 15.22
N SER A 114 -3.46 4.63 14.47
CA SER A 114 -3.02 3.36 13.87
C SER A 114 -1.51 3.20 13.99
N GLY A 115 -1.09 2.03 14.41
CA GLY A 115 0.30 1.66 14.55
C GLY A 115 0.73 0.67 13.48
N ALA A 116 1.95 0.21 13.59
CA ALA A 116 2.44 -0.83 12.73
C ALA A 116 3.52 -1.67 13.40
N ASP A 117 3.49 -2.96 13.08
CA ASP A 117 4.56 -3.88 13.39
C ASP A 117 5.25 -4.37 12.12
N LEU A 118 6.52 -4.72 12.30
CA LEU A 118 7.31 -5.34 11.26
C LEU A 118 7.96 -6.61 11.79
N TYR A 119 7.75 -7.69 11.07
CA TYR A 119 8.34 -8.98 11.35
C TYR A 119 9.35 -9.32 10.28
N ARG A 120 10.53 -9.77 10.70
CA ARG A 120 11.59 -10.30 9.84
C ARG A 120 11.59 -11.81 9.92
N LYS A 121 11.74 -12.48 8.79
CA LYS A 121 11.90 -13.93 8.71
C LYS A 121 13.11 -14.36 9.54
N SER A 122 12.91 -15.36 10.38
CA SER A 122 13.94 -15.93 11.23
C SER A 122 14.96 -16.69 10.39
N ASN A 123 16.25 -16.42 10.61
CA ASN A 123 17.35 -17.18 9.99
C ASN A 123 17.65 -18.48 10.75
N SER A 124 17.07 -18.69 11.93
CA SER A 124 17.30 -19.86 12.76
C SER A 124 16.48 -21.06 12.27
N LYS A 125 17.18 -22.14 11.92
CA LYS A 125 16.59 -23.49 11.78
C LYS A 125 16.24 -24.12 13.14
N ALA A 126 16.08 -23.34 14.21
CA ALA A 126 15.92 -23.83 15.56
C ALA A 126 14.50 -24.39 15.74
N ALA A 127 14.28 -25.61 15.27
CA ALA A 127 13.09 -26.38 15.58
C ALA A 127 13.26 -27.01 16.97
N GLY A 128 13.27 -26.16 18.00
CA GLY A 128 12.89 -26.55 19.35
C GLY A 128 11.45 -26.11 19.58
N PRO A 129 10.62 -26.85 20.35
CA PRO A 129 9.21 -26.50 20.56
C PRO A 129 8.97 -25.11 21.18
N ASN A 130 10.03 -24.41 21.62
CA ASN A 130 9.97 -23.10 22.26
C ASN A 130 10.92 -22.04 21.67
N GLU A 131 11.66 -22.30 20.57
CA GLU A 131 12.72 -21.39 20.14
C GLU A 131 12.59 -20.96 18.67
N VAL A 132 11.91 -19.83 18.49
CA VAL A 132 11.87 -19.00 17.28
C VAL A 132 11.00 -19.57 16.15
N GLY A 133 9.76 -19.07 16.08
CA GLY A 133 8.87 -19.26 14.93
C GLY A 133 9.45 -18.69 13.62
N PRO A 134 8.76 -18.86 12.48
CA PRO A 134 9.26 -18.50 11.16
C PRO A 134 9.63 -17.02 11.00
N PHE A 135 9.15 -16.17 11.91
CA PHE A 135 9.41 -14.73 11.96
C PHE A 135 9.74 -14.25 13.38
N GLN A 136 10.41 -13.10 13.45
CA GLN A 136 10.71 -12.35 14.67
C GLN A 136 10.25 -10.90 14.48
N PRO A 137 9.58 -10.28 15.47
CA PRO A 137 9.35 -8.84 15.43
C PRO A 137 10.68 -8.08 15.43
N ILE A 138 10.72 -6.91 14.82
CA ILE A 138 11.86 -6.00 14.97
C ILE A 138 11.81 -5.31 16.33
N GLU A 139 13.00 -4.97 16.84
CA GLU A 139 13.16 -4.17 18.06
C GLU A 139 14.07 -2.96 17.78
N PRO A 140 13.70 -1.74 18.20
CA PRO A 140 12.40 -1.38 18.80
C PRO A 140 11.24 -1.55 17.80
N ALA A 141 10.00 -1.57 18.30
CA ALA A 141 8.80 -1.63 17.48
C ALA A 141 8.81 -0.57 16.36
N LEU A 142 8.28 -0.94 15.18
CA LEU A 142 8.38 -0.12 13.98
C LEU A 142 7.78 1.27 14.18
N GLU A 143 6.59 1.35 14.78
CA GLU A 143 5.91 2.61 15.07
C GLU A 143 6.76 3.55 15.92
N TYR A 144 7.30 3.07 17.03
CA TYR A 144 8.13 3.87 17.94
C TYR A 144 9.35 4.44 17.21
N GLY A 145 10.05 3.58 16.46
CA GLY A 145 11.21 4.00 15.67
C GLY A 145 10.85 4.99 14.57
N ALA A 146 9.68 4.84 13.93
CA ALA A 146 9.22 5.74 12.88
C ALA A 146 8.95 7.15 13.42
N TRP A 147 8.23 7.29 14.53
CA TRP A 147 7.99 8.58 15.18
C TRP A 147 9.28 9.24 15.66
N ALA A 148 10.16 8.48 16.31
CA ALA A 148 11.45 8.99 16.76
C ALA A 148 12.30 9.54 15.59
N GLU A 149 12.41 8.80 14.48
CA GLU A 149 13.16 9.29 13.31
C GLU A 149 12.44 10.46 12.63
N ALA A 150 11.10 10.43 12.53
CA ALA A 150 10.35 11.52 11.90
C ALA A 150 10.55 12.85 12.63
N LEU A 151 10.62 12.84 13.96
CA LEU A 151 10.97 14.01 14.78
C LEU A 151 12.41 14.47 14.56
N LYS A 152 13.35 13.53 14.58
CA LYS A 152 14.77 13.83 14.29
C LYS A 152 14.95 14.46 12.91
N GLN A 153 14.18 14.02 11.93
CA GLN A 153 14.16 14.56 10.56
C GLN A 153 13.29 15.82 10.40
N ARG A 154 12.65 16.30 11.48
CA ARG A 154 11.75 17.45 11.51
C ARG A 154 10.58 17.33 10.52
N LEU A 155 10.07 16.11 10.34
CA LEU A 155 8.86 15.87 9.54
C LEU A 155 7.59 16.27 10.30
N PHE A 156 7.65 16.19 11.63
CA PHE A 156 6.63 16.62 12.59
C PHE A 156 7.27 17.46 13.69
N THR A 157 6.44 18.21 14.43
CA THR A 157 6.85 19.05 15.56
C THR A 157 6.87 18.30 16.88
N GLU A 158 6.05 17.25 17.01
CA GLU A 158 5.84 16.47 18.22
C GLU A 158 5.43 15.03 17.87
N ASN A 159 5.53 14.13 18.85
CA ASN A 159 5.07 12.76 18.69
C ASN A 159 3.58 12.70 19.03
N PHE A 160 2.72 12.85 18.02
CA PHE A 160 1.26 12.80 18.21
C PHE A 160 0.77 11.49 18.84
N ALA A 161 1.52 10.37 18.68
CA ALA A 161 1.15 9.10 19.30
C ALA A 161 1.32 9.13 20.83
N ASP A 162 2.44 9.68 21.31
CA ASP A 162 2.72 9.79 22.75
C ASP A 162 1.75 10.77 23.44
N GLU A 163 1.27 11.78 22.71
CA GLU A 163 0.28 12.75 23.19
C GLU A 163 -1.17 12.22 23.15
N GLY A 164 -1.39 11.01 22.63
CA GLY A 164 -2.73 10.42 22.48
C GLY A 164 -3.61 11.15 21.46
N LEU A 165 -3.00 11.80 20.47
CA LEU A 165 -3.65 12.53 19.39
C LEU A 165 -3.79 11.65 18.12
N CYS A 166 -4.31 12.20 17.03
CA CYS A 166 -4.42 11.44 15.79
C CYS A 166 -3.04 11.16 15.21
N ALA A 167 -2.60 9.91 15.34
CA ALA A 167 -1.28 9.44 14.95
C ALA A 167 -1.41 8.12 14.19
N MET A 168 -0.88 8.07 12.98
CA MET A 168 -0.99 6.91 12.10
C MET A 168 0.36 6.58 11.49
N VAL A 169 0.77 5.32 11.59
CA VAL A 169 1.80 4.71 10.73
C VAL A 169 1.10 3.69 9.84
N ARG A 170 1.17 3.92 8.53
CA ARG A 170 0.45 3.12 7.53
C ARG A 170 1.36 2.60 6.45
N PHE A 171 0.90 1.55 5.77
CA PHE A 171 1.61 0.97 4.63
C PHE A 171 1.63 1.94 3.44
N GLY A 172 2.82 2.20 2.89
CA GLY A 172 2.98 2.95 1.64
C GLY A 172 3.39 2.09 0.45
N GLY A 173 4.04 0.95 0.68
CA GLY A 173 4.50 0.05 -0.37
C GLY A 173 5.83 -0.62 -0.06
N TRP A 174 6.04 -1.80 -0.60
CA TRP A 174 7.35 -2.47 -0.65
C TRP A 174 8.09 -2.10 -1.92
N SER A 175 9.40 -1.87 -1.84
CA SER A 175 10.23 -1.81 -3.05
C SER A 175 10.32 -3.21 -3.67
N ASP A 176 10.48 -3.28 -4.99
CA ASP A 176 10.47 -4.55 -5.73
C ASP A 176 11.59 -5.51 -5.27
N ASP A 177 12.72 -4.95 -4.84
CA ASP A 177 13.87 -5.68 -4.29
C ASP A 177 13.73 -6.00 -2.78
N SER A 178 12.59 -5.67 -2.17
CA SER A 178 12.33 -5.79 -0.72
C SER A 178 13.33 -5.01 0.16
N GLY A 179 14.13 -4.11 -0.42
CA GLY A 179 15.16 -3.33 0.27
C GLY A 179 14.61 -2.16 1.10
N ARG A 180 13.42 -1.66 0.75
CA ARG A 180 12.73 -0.57 1.46
C ARG A 180 11.26 -0.87 1.66
N LEU A 181 10.79 -0.50 2.84
CA LEU A 181 9.37 -0.29 3.14
C LEU A 181 9.10 1.21 3.14
N LEU A 182 8.16 1.67 2.31
CA LEU A 182 7.60 3.01 2.39
C LEU A 182 6.53 3.05 3.48
N LEU A 183 6.68 3.98 4.40
CA LEU A 183 5.70 4.29 5.44
C LEU A 183 4.99 5.60 5.12
N ILE A 184 3.68 5.61 5.35
CA ILE A 184 2.85 6.81 5.36
C ILE A 184 2.57 7.16 6.81
N MET A 185 3.12 8.26 7.27
CA MET A 185 2.87 8.79 8.60
C MET A 185 1.83 9.91 8.54
N ARG A 186 0.85 9.91 9.44
CA ARG A 186 -0.06 11.04 9.63
C ARG A 186 -0.10 11.44 11.10
N GLY A 187 -0.01 12.74 11.35
CA GLY A 187 -0.02 13.30 12.71
C GLY A 187 -0.78 14.61 12.76
N GLY A 188 -1.60 14.81 13.79
CA GLY A 188 -2.28 16.08 14.07
C GLY A 188 -3.22 16.00 15.27
N GLU A 189 -3.64 17.17 15.77
CA GLU A 189 -4.56 17.27 16.91
C GLU A 189 -5.93 16.63 16.61
N SER A 190 -6.39 16.73 15.36
CA SER A 190 -7.64 16.14 14.91
C SER A 190 -7.48 15.46 13.55
N ARG A 191 -8.39 14.52 13.26
CA ARG A 191 -8.38 13.74 12.00
C ARG A 191 -8.37 14.63 10.76
N ARG A 192 -9.03 15.79 10.81
CA ARG A 192 -9.15 16.73 9.69
C ARG A 192 -7.88 17.56 9.47
N GLU A 193 -7.05 17.68 10.50
CA GLU A 193 -5.84 18.50 10.50
C GLU A 193 -4.58 17.66 10.34
N THR A 194 -4.70 16.33 10.35
CA THR A 194 -3.54 15.46 10.18
C THR A 194 -2.74 15.81 8.95
N VAL A 195 -1.43 15.82 9.11
CA VAL A 195 -0.48 16.11 8.05
C VAL A 195 0.20 14.82 7.64
N GLY A 196 0.19 14.51 6.34
CA GLY A 196 0.83 13.32 5.77
C GLY A 196 2.32 13.53 5.49
N ARG A 197 3.15 12.56 5.88
CA ARG A 197 4.59 12.50 5.60
C ARG A 197 4.99 11.09 5.23
N TYR A 198 6.03 10.98 4.41
CA TYR A 198 6.64 9.72 4.02
C TYR A 198 7.97 9.51 4.73
N LEU A 199 8.24 8.27 5.10
CA LEU A 199 9.51 7.81 5.66
C LEU A 199 9.81 6.41 5.11
N TYR A 200 11.08 6.06 4.92
CA TYR A 200 11.45 4.67 4.61
C TYR A 200 11.93 3.95 5.86
N TYR A 201 11.66 2.64 5.91
CA TYR A 201 12.46 1.70 6.68
C TYR A 201 13.30 0.85 5.72
N ASN A 202 14.62 0.90 5.87
CA ASN A 202 15.57 0.12 5.08
C ASN A 202 15.75 -1.25 5.71
N THR A 203 15.37 -2.31 4.99
CA THR A 203 15.42 -3.68 5.52
C THR A 203 16.83 -4.22 5.62
N ARG A 204 17.79 -3.70 4.84
CA ARG A 204 19.19 -4.16 4.85
C ARG A 204 19.95 -3.60 6.04
N THR A 205 19.74 -2.34 6.33
CA THR A 205 20.40 -1.68 7.48
C THR A 205 19.57 -1.74 8.75
N SER A 206 18.32 -2.20 8.66
CA SER A 206 17.36 -2.22 9.77
C SER A 206 17.23 -0.83 10.43
N GLY A 207 17.04 0.20 9.60
CA GLY A 207 17.02 1.58 10.05
C GLY A 207 16.17 2.47 9.17
N PHE A 208 15.66 3.55 9.75
CA PHE A 208 14.85 4.52 9.02
C PHE A 208 15.72 5.45 8.18
N GLU A 209 15.23 5.84 7.01
CA GLU A 209 15.94 6.74 6.12
C GLU A 209 15.00 7.75 5.44
N LEU A 210 15.54 8.93 5.16
CA LEU A 210 14.86 10.00 4.43
C LEU A 210 15.74 10.44 3.25
N THR A 211 15.45 9.89 2.08
CA THR A 211 16.20 10.12 0.84
C THR A 211 15.97 11.54 0.31
N PRO A 212 16.87 12.07 -0.55
CA PRO A 212 16.64 13.34 -1.23
C PRO A 212 15.32 13.38 -2.03
N TYR A 213 14.87 12.25 -2.57
CA TYR A 213 13.57 12.13 -3.23
C TYR A 213 12.42 12.32 -2.25
N LEU A 214 12.37 11.57 -1.14
CA LEU A 214 11.30 11.73 -0.15
C LEU A 214 11.28 13.12 0.49
N ARG A 215 12.44 13.77 0.68
CA ARG A 215 12.46 15.19 1.12
C ARG A 215 11.69 16.09 0.16
N LYS A 216 11.85 15.91 -1.15
CA LYS A 216 11.10 16.69 -2.16
C LYS A 216 9.61 16.36 -2.16
N VAL A 217 9.25 15.09 -2.00
CA VAL A 217 7.83 14.68 -1.89
C VAL A 217 7.20 15.30 -0.65
N ASN A 218 7.82 15.14 0.53
CA ASN A 218 7.31 15.71 1.79
C ASN A 218 7.20 17.23 1.73
N ALA A 219 8.16 17.91 1.09
CA ALA A 219 8.08 19.35 0.87
C ALA A 219 6.93 19.75 -0.07
N ALA A 220 6.66 18.96 -1.11
CA ALA A 220 5.55 19.22 -2.03
C ALA A 220 4.18 19.06 -1.36
N SER A 221 4.07 18.13 -0.41
CA SER A 221 2.86 17.91 0.41
C SER A 221 2.82 18.74 1.69
N ALA A 222 3.78 19.64 1.92
CA ALA A 222 3.89 20.36 3.19
C ALA A 222 2.73 21.34 3.47
N LYS A 223 2.05 21.81 2.41
CA LYS A 223 1.00 22.83 2.48
C LYS A 223 -0.42 22.25 2.48
N SER A 224 -0.55 20.94 2.47
CA SER A 224 -1.83 20.24 2.39
C SER A 224 -1.99 19.32 3.58
N HIS A 225 -3.21 19.25 4.11
CA HIS A 225 -3.62 18.20 5.05
C HIS A 225 -3.88 16.87 4.31
N GLU A 226 -3.82 16.87 2.98
CA GLU A 226 -3.96 15.70 2.14
C GLU A 226 -2.63 15.32 1.46
N ILE A 227 -2.48 14.04 1.15
CA ILE A 227 -1.38 13.55 0.33
C ILE A 227 -1.72 13.83 -1.13
N ASP A 228 -1.36 15.03 -1.59
CA ASP A 228 -1.56 15.46 -2.98
C ASP A 228 -0.49 14.92 -3.95
N VAL A 229 0.45 14.15 -3.43
CA VAL A 229 1.61 13.63 -4.16
C VAL A 229 1.89 12.22 -3.66
N LEU A 230 1.79 11.23 -4.54
CA LEU A 230 2.12 9.84 -4.19
C LEU A 230 3.63 9.59 -4.27
N ALA A 231 4.12 8.69 -3.43
CA ALA A 231 5.50 8.22 -3.45
C ALA A 231 5.56 6.72 -3.76
N CYS A 232 6.67 6.28 -4.33
CA CYS A 232 6.99 4.86 -4.48
C CYS A 232 8.07 4.45 -3.47
N ALA A 233 8.25 3.14 -3.26
CA ALA A 233 9.35 2.60 -2.48
C ALA A 233 10.61 2.48 -3.36
N GLU A 234 11.55 3.42 -3.23
CA GLU A 234 12.76 3.44 -4.05
C GLU A 234 13.57 2.14 -3.88
N PRO A 235 13.79 1.34 -4.93
CA PRO A 235 14.64 0.16 -4.81
C PRO A 235 16.08 0.56 -4.51
N VAL A 236 16.77 -0.30 -3.78
CA VAL A 236 18.20 -0.17 -3.45
C VAL A 236 19.04 -0.81 -4.54
N ASP A 237 18.55 -1.91 -5.11
CA ASP A 237 19.19 -2.63 -6.21
C ASP A 237 18.90 -2.02 -7.59
N PRO A 238 19.73 -2.37 -8.60
CA PRO A 238 19.44 -2.05 -9.98
C PRO A 238 18.06 -2.56 -10.41
N LEU A 239 17.36 -1.73 -11.19
CA LEU A 239 16.07 -2.11 -11.75
C LEU A 239 16.22 -3.24 -12.78
N PRO A 240 15.19 -4.09 -12.94
CA PRO A 240 15.08 -4.98 -14.09
C PRO A 240 15.18 -4.24 -15.42
N ASP A 241 15.38 -4.99 -16.51
CA ASP A 241 15.31 -4.42 -17.85
C ASP A 241 13.92 -3.83 -18.17
N GLU A 242 13.88 -2.96 -19.18
CA GLU A 242 12.68 -2.24 -19.55
C GLU A 242 11.55 -3.17 -20.04
N ALA A 243 11.88 -4.28 -20.71
CA ALA A 243 10.89 -5.22 -21.21
C ALA A 243 10.15 -5.91 -20.05
N THR A 244 10.90 -6.36 -19.04
CA THR A 244 10.38 -6.93 -17.80
C THR A 244 9.50 -5.92 -17.07
N LEU A 245 9.95 -4.67 -16.95
CA LEU A 245 9.16 -3.61 -16.30
C LEU A 245 7.87 -3.30 -17.08
N LYS A 246 7.91 -3.25 -18.41
CA LYS A 246 6.71 -3.05 -19.25
C LYS A 246 5.69 -4.16 -19.04
N GLN A 247 6.13 -5.42 -19.01
CA GLN A 247 5.26 -6.55 -18.76
C GLN A 247 4.61 -6.47 -17.37
N ARG A 248 5.39 -6.15 -16.33
CA ARG A 248 4.89 -5.97 -14.96
C ARG A 248 3.90 -4.82 -14.86
N TYR A 249 4.19 -3.70 -15.52
CA TYR A 249 3.29 -2.55 -15.56
C TYR A 249 1.97 -2.90 -16.23
N ALA A 250 1.99 -3.57 -17.39
CA ALA A 250 0.77 -4.00 -18.06
C ALA A 250 -0.10 -4.92 -17.19
N ALA A 251 0.52 -5.83 -16.43
CA ALA A 251 -0.20 -6.72 -15.53
C ALA A 251 -0.87 -5.97 -14.37
N VAL A 252 -0.16 -5.05 -13.71
CA VAL A 252 -0.73 -4.30 -12.57
C VAL A 252 -1.76 -3.28 -13.01
N ASP A 253 -1.56 -2.62 -14.16
CA ASP A 253 -2.50 -1.64 -14.72
C ASP A 253 -3.81 -2.35 -15.10
N LYS A 254 -3.73 -3.52 -15.74
CA LYS A 254 -4.90 -4.35 -16.01
C LYS A 254 -5.64 -4.71 -14.71
N LYS A 255 -4.93 -5.18 -13.69
CA LYS A 255 -5.52 -5.57 -12.39
C LYS A 255 -6.23 -4.40 -11.70
N LEU A 256 -5.59 -3.24 -11.62
CA LEU A 256 -6.16 -2.03 -11.02
C LEU A 256 -7.44 -1.61 -11.75
N ASN A 257 -7.41 -1.62 -13.08
CA ASN A 257 -8.59 -1.29 -13.88
C ASN A 257 -9.74 -2.27 -13.65
N GLU A 258 -9.45 -3.58 -13.59
CA GLU A 258 -10.46 -4.61 -13.29
C GLU A 258 -11.08 -4.42 -11.90
N ASN A 259 -10.28 -4.12 -10.87
CA ASN A 259 -10.77 -3.84 -9.52
C ASN A 259 -11.69 -2.63 -9.50
N TYR A 260 -11.28 -1.57 -10.18
CA TYR A 260 -12.09 -0.36 -10.27
C TYR A 260 -13.43 -0.58 -10.98
N GLN A 261 -13.47 -1.38 -12.06
CA GLN A 261 -14.73 -1.74 -12.73
C GLN A 261 -15.64 -2.55 -11.81
N LYS A 262 -15.10 -3.48 -11.01
CA LYS A 262 -15.88 -4.24 -10.02
C LYS A 262 -16.49 -3.31 -8.97
N MET A 263 -15.73 -2.34 -8.45
CA MET A 263 -16.23 -1.37 -7.47
C MET A 263 -17.37 -0.51 -8.04
N ILE A 264 -17.24 -0.04 -9.29
CA ILE A 264 -18.34 0.69 -9.97
C ILE A 264 -19.58 -0.20 -10.06
N ALA A 265 -19.44 -1.42 -10.58
CA ALA A 265 -20.57 -2.33 -10.76
C ALA A 265 -21.28 -2.65 -9.42
N LYS A 266 -20.52 -2.78 -8.33
CA LYS A 266 -21.08 -2.96 -6.97
C LYS A 266 -21.82 -1.70 -6.50
N ALA A 267 -21.21 -0.52 -6.67
CA ALA A 267 -21.82 0.76 -6.33
C ALA A 267 -23.14 1.02 -7.08
N GLU A 268 -23.21 0.65 -8.36
CA GLU A 268 -24.44 0.73 -9.17
C GLU A 268 -25.55 -0.19 -8.65
N LYS A 269 -25.19 -1.32 -8.02
CA LYS A 269 -26.15 -2.31 -7.50
C LYS A 269 -26.62 -2.01 -6.09
N GLU A 270 -25.74 -1.50 -5.22
CA GLU A 270 -25.98 -1.46 -3.77
C GLU A 270 -26.45 -0.10 -3.25
N GLU A 271 -26.45 0.97 -4.06
CA GLU A 271 -26.81 2.36 -3.68
C GLU A 271 -26.08 2.95 -2.44
N LYS A 272 -25.16 2.20 -1.81
CA LYS A 272 -24.41 2.61 -0.60
C LYS A 272 -23.32 3.64 -0.89
N GLU A 273 -22.67 3.54 -2.04
CA GLU A 273 -21.64 4.47 -2.49
C GLU A 273 -21.98 4.97 -3.89
N THR A 274 -21.92 6.28 -4.12
CA THR A 274 -22.23 6.81 -5.45
C THR A 274 -21.07 6.56 -6.39
N VAL A 275 -21.35 6.07 -7.60
CA VAL A 275 -20.38 5.98 -8.70
C VAL A 275 -19.63 7.30 -8.92
N ALA A 276 -20.30 8.44 -8.67
CA ALA A 276 -19.69 9.76 -8.75
C ALA A 276 -18.56 9.97 -7.73
N THR A 277 -18.73 9.46 -6.50
CA THR A 277 -17.71 9.49 -5.44
C THR A 277 -16.50 8.67 -5.84
N LEU A 278 -16.68 7.41 -6.26
CA LEU A 278 -15.58 6.56 -6.74
C LEU A 278 -14.79 7.23 -7.87
N ARG A 279 -15.51 7.73 -8.89
CA ARG A 279 -14.89 8.47 -10.02
C ARG A 279 -14.13 9.71 -9.60
N ARG A 280 -14.56 10.39 -8.55
CA ARG A 280 -13.83 11.54 -8.00
C ARG A 280 -12.54 11.07 -7.32
N PHE A 281 -12.59 10.04 -6.49
CA PHE A 281 -11.40 9.49 -5.83
C PHE A 281 -10.36 9.01 -6.83
N GLN A 282 -10.77 8.25 -7.86
CA GLN A 282 -9.85 7.80 -8.90
C GLN A 282 -9.15 8.97 -9.61
N ARG A 283 -9.88 10.05 -9.94
CA ARG A 283 -9.28 11.24 -10.57
C ARG A 283 -8.28 11.94 -9.63
N GLN A 284 -8.59 12.03 -8.34
CA GLN A 284 -7.70 12.62 -7.34
C GLN A 284 -6.43 11.78 -7.20
N TRP A 285 -6.58 10.45 -7.14
CA TRP A 285 -5.46 9.52 -7.10
C TRP A 285 -4.55 9.64 -8.33
N LEU A 286 -5.12 9.66 -9.54
CA LEU A 286 -4.34 9.84 -10.79
C LEU A 286 -3.57 11.16 -10.79
N LYS A 287 -4.20 12.25 -10.32
CA LYS A 287 -3.53 13.55 -10.20
C LYS A 287 -2.35 13.50 -9.22
N ALA A 288 -2.53 12.84 -8.06
CA ALA A 288 -1.48 12.70 -7.06
C ALA A 288 -0.34 11.79 -7.54
N ARG A 289 -0.67 10.71 -8.26
CA ARG A 289 0.29 9.82 -8.93
C ARG A 289 1.15 10.58 -9.93
N ASP A 290 0.53 11.35 -10.82
CA ASP A 290 1.25 12.07 -11.88
C ASP A 290 2.11 13.21 -11.29
N ALA A 291 1.66 13.86 -10.22
CA ALA A 291 2.45 14.84 -9.47
C ALA A 291 3.68 14.18 -8.80
N GLY A 292 3.49 13.02 -8.17
CA GLY A 292 4.57 12.22 -7.58
C GLY A 292 5.60 11.76 -8.60
N LEU A 293 5.12 11.26 -9.75
CA LEU A 293 5.96 10.80 -10.84
C LEU A 293 6.86 11.93 -11.37
N LYS A 294 6.31 13.14 -11.51
CA LYS A 294 7.07 14.32 -11.95
C LYS A 294 8.23 14.62 -10.99
N ILE A 295 8.00 14.55 -9.68
CA ILE A 295 9.04 14.77 -8.66
C ILE A 295 10.09 13.65 -8.74
N TYR A 296 9.65 12.40 -8.90
CA TYR A 296 10.54 11.25 -8.96
C TYR A 296 11.50 11.31 -10.16
N LEU A 297 10.96 11.55 -11.36
CA LEU A 297 11.75 11.58 -12.60
C LEU A 297 12.71 12.78 -12.69
N ALA A 298 12.50 13.84 -11.89
CA ALA A 298 13.37 14.99 -11.87
C ALA A 298 14.79 14.69 -11.34
N ALA A 299 14.98 13.56 -10.65
CA ALA A 299 16.28 13.14 -10.11
C ALA A 299 17.13 12.29 -11.08
N PHE A 300 16.56 11.84 -12.20
CA PHE A 300 17.21 10.83 -13.06
C PHE A 300 17.58 11.36 -14.44
N SER A 301 18.64 10.76 -15.01
CA SER A 301 19.10 11.06 -16.36
C SER A 301 18.10 10.57 -17.43
N PRO A 302 18.06 11.15 -18.63
CA PRO A 302 17.17 10.70 -19.71
C PRO A 302 17.24 9.20 -20.00
N ALA A 303 18.43 8.59 -19.92
CA ALA A 303 18.65 7.16 -20.18
C ALA A 303 18.00 6.24 -19.13
N GLU A 304 17.73 6.74 -17.92
CA GLU A 304 17.12 5.96 -16.83
C GLU A 304 15.63 6.23 -16.67
N LYS A 305 15.12 7.34 -17.24
CA LYS A 305 13.78 7.85 -16.99
C LYS A 305 12.69 6.84 -17.28
N GLU A 306 12.76 6.06 -18.36
CA GLU A 306 11.67 5.13 -18.67
C GLU A 306 11.60 3.98 -17.66
N ARG A 307 12.75 3.38 -17.30
CA ARG A 307 12.77 2.35 -16.25
C ARG A 307 12.28 2.89 -14.91
N LYS A 308 12.69 4.10 -14.55
CA LYS A 308 12.22 4.77 -13.32
C LYS A 308 10.74 5.12 -13.38
N ARG A 309 10.24 5.54 -14.55
CA ARG A 309 8.82 5.81 -14.78
C ARG A 309 7.99 4.56 -14.56
N LEU A 310 8.38 3.45 -15.20
CA LEU A 310 7.72 2.17 -15.06
C LEU A 310 7.75 1.67 -13.61
N GLN A 311 8.90 1.74 -12.94
CA GLN A 311 9.01 1.38 -11.52
C GLN A 311 8.00 2.14 -10.65
N PHE A 312 7.96 3.48 -10.78
CA PHE A 312 7.05 4.30 -10.00
C PHE A 312 5.59 3.93 -10.26
N LEU A 313 5.21 3.77 -11.53
CA LEU A 313 3.85 3.41 -11.90
C LEU A 313 3.48 2.02 -11.41
N ILE A 314 4.40 1.07 -11.44
CA ILE A 314 4.18 -0.29 -10.92
C ILE A 314 3.91 -0.23 -9.42
N ASP A 315 4.79 0.40 -8.64
CA ASP A 315 4.72 0.40 -7.19
C ASP A 315 3.43 1.07 -6.71
N VAL A 316 3.14 2.27 -7.21
CA VAL A 316 1.96 3.04 -6.77
C VAL A 316 0.66 2.34 -7.20
N SER A 317 0.61 1.79 -8.42
CA SER A 317 -0.60 1.07 -8.88
C SER A 317 -0.79 -0.27 -8.18
N ARG A 318 0.31 -0.93 -7.76
CA ARG A 318 0.24 -2.18 -7.00
C ARG A 318 -0.36 -1.93 -5.62
N THR A 319 0.14 -0.93 -4.89
CA THR A 319 -0.40 -0.56 -3.58
C THR A 319 -1.89 -0.26 -3.66
N GLU A 320 -2.32 0.53 -4.66
CA GLU A 320 -3.75 0.85 -4.85
C GLU A 320 -4.58 -0.41 -5.18
N ALA A 321 -4.11 -1.24 -6.11
CA ALA A 321 -4.84 -2.43 -6.51
C ALA A 321 -5.02 -3.43 -5.35
N GLU A 322 -4.02 -3.55 -4.47
CA GLU A 322 -4.12 -4.41 -3.30
C GLU A 322 -4.99 -3.80 -2.19
N ALA A 323 -5.02 -2.48 -2.03
CA ALA A 323 -5.91 -1.79 -1.10
C ALA A 323 -7.39 -1.98 -1.51
N ASP A 324 -7.69 -1.87 -2.81
CA ASP A 324 -9.03 -2.12 -3.36
C ASP A 324 -9.51 -3.56 -3.08
N GLU A 325 -8.62 -4.55 -3.21
CA GLU A 325 -8.95 -5.96 -2.94
C GLU A 325 -9.27 -6.20 -1.47
N GLU A 326 -8.49 -5.61 -0.56
CA GLU A 326 -8.71 -5.76 0.88
C GLU A 326 -9.96 -5.02 1.34
N ALA A 327 -10.22 -3.82 0.81
CA ALA A 327 -11.47 -3.11 1.05
C ALA A 327 -12.69 -3.93 0.58
N ALA A 328 -12.59 -4.59 -0.57
CA ALA A 328 -13.65 -5.46 -1.09
C ALA A 328 -13.87 -6.72 -0.24
N ALA A 329 -12.81 -7.29 0.35
CA ALA A 329 -12.90 -8.49 1.18
C ALA A 329 -13.57 -8.26 2.56
N ARG A 330 -13.61 -7.01 3.04
CA ARG A 330 -14.24 -6.63 4.33
C ARG A 330 -15.74 -6.34 4.24
N GLN A 331 -16.35 -6.37 3.05
CA GLN A 331 -17.76 -5.98 2.80
C GLN A 331 -18.66 -7.16 2.46
#